data_AF-A0A1R4EYP3-F1
#
_entry.id   AF-A0A1R4EYP3-F1
#
_cell.length_a   1.000
_cell.length_b   1.000
_cell.length_c   1.000
_cell.angle_alpha   90.00
_cell.angle_beta   90.00
_cell.angle_gamma   90.00
#
_symmetry.space_group_name_H-M   'P 1'
#
loop_
_entity.id
_entity.type
_entity.pdbx_description
1 polymer ?
#
loop_
_entity_poly.entity_id
_entity_poly.type
_entity_poly.pdbx_seq_one_letter_code
_entity_poly.pdbx_strand_id
1 'polypeptide(L)'
;MHLSTVTRLELGFSARSGDVGREAFGLPPLSLMPIEHLTPAMEDRAFEVQMLLADRGHHRAPSIPDLLIAATAEKVGLTVLAVDKDFDLIAEITGQPVEMLELV
;
A
#
# COMPACT_ATOMS: atom_id res chain seq x y z
N MET A 1 7.77 11.08 -2.10
CA MET A 1 7.12 9.95 -1.42
C MET A 1 5.63 10.27 -1.33
N HIS A 2 4.78 9.33 -1.75
CA HIS A 2 3.33 9.48 -1.76
C HIS A 2 2.73 8.54 -0.71
N LEU A 3 1.49 8.80 -0.30
CA LEU A 3 0.78 7.97 0.67
C LEU A 3 -0.56 7.52 0.08
N SER A 4 -0.87 6.23 0.12
CA SER A 4 -2.23 5.80 -0.24
C SER A 4 -3.22 6.17 0.87
N THR A 5 -4.50 6.31 0.52
CA THR A 5 -5.56 6.47 1.53
C THR A 5 -5.62 5.30 2.52
N VAL A 6 -5.23 4.10 2.10
CA VAL A 6 -5.18 2.91 2.96
C VAL A 6 -4.06 3.05 4.01
N THR A 7 -2.84 3.39 3.57
CA THR A 7 -1.70 3.62 4.48
C THR A 7 -2.00 4.74 5.46
N ARG A 8 -2.70 5.79 5.01
CA ARG A 8 -3.19 6.88 5.88
C ARG A 8 -4.12 6.36 6.99
N LEU A 9 -5.01 5.41 6.68
CA LEU A 9 -5.89 4.80 7.68
C LEU A 9 -5.12 3.90 8.65
N GLU A 10 -4.11 3.16 8.19
CA GLU A 10 -3.26 2.32 9.05
C GLU A 10 -2.44 3.14 10.05
N LEU A 11 -1.85 4.24 9.58
CA LEU A 11 -1.17 5.21 10.45
C LEU A 11 -2.14 5.83 11.48
N GLY A 12 -3.36 6.17 11.05
CA GLY A 12 -4.41 6.67 11.94
C GLY A 12 -4.86 5.64 12.98
N PHE A 13 -4.99 4.37 12.58
CA PHE A 13 -5.32 3.26 13.48
C PHE A 13 -4.23 3.04 14.54
N SER A 14 -2.97 3.25 14.16
CA SER A 14 -1.81 3.14 15.05
C SER A 14 -1.67 4.31 16.03
N ALA A 15 -2.40 5.42 15.81
CA ALA A 15 -2.34 6.59 16.68
C ALA A 15 -3.00 6.31 18.03
N ARG A 16 -2.40 6.85 19.11
CA ARG A 16 -2.91 6.65 20.48
C ARG A 16 -4.16 7.47 20.80
N SER A 17 -4.44 8.51 20.01
CA SER A 17 -5.65 9.33 20.12
C SER A 17 -5.88 10.10 18.82
N GLY A 18 -7.09 10.64 18.65
CA GLY A 18 -7.43 11.46 17.48
C GLY A 18 -6.57 12.73 17.37
N ASP A 19 -6.21 13.35 18.50
CA ASP A 19 -5.40 14.58 18.50
C ASP A 19 -3.95 14.30 18.09
N VAL A 20 -3.35 13.24 18.63
CA VAL A 20 -2.01 12.78 18.23
C VAL A 20 -1.97 12.42 16.74
N GLY A 21 -3.02 11.74 16.23
CA GLY A 21 -3.12 11.42 14.81
C GLY A 21 -3.19 12.67 13.93
N ARG A 22 -4.05 13.65 14.26
CA ARG A 22 -4.18 14.89 13.49
C ARG A 22 -2.90 15.73 13.52
N GLU A 23 -2.23 15.81 14.68
CA GLU A 23 -0.95 16.49 14.80
C GLU A 23 0.11 15.84 13.91
N ALA A 24 0.25 14.51 13.94
CA ALA A 24 1.20 13.79 13.11
C ALA A 24 0.99 14.04 11.60
N PHE A 25 -0.26 14.04 11.12
CA PHE A 25 -0.57 14.37 9.73
C PHE A 25 -0.38 15.86 9.36
N GLY A 26 -0.32 16.75 10.35
CA GLY A 26 -0.04 18.17 10.17
C GLY A 26 1.45 18.51 10.05
N LEU A 27 2.34 17.57 10.37
CA LEU A 27 3.78 17.80 10.43
C LEU A 27 4.56 16.97 9.39
N PRO A 28 5.74 17.44 8.94
CA PRO A 28 6.63 16.61 8.14
C PRO A 28 7.08 15.34 8.90
N PRO A 29 7.26 14.20 8.21
CA PRO A 29 7.24 14.08 6.75
C PRO A 29 5.83 13.90 6.16
N LEU A 30 4.81 13.54 6.96
CA LEU A 30 3.48 13.17 6.44
C LEU A 30 2.76 14.32 5.74
N SER A 31 2.87 15.55 6.25
CA SER A 31 2.24 16.72 5.62
C SER A 31 2.81 17.08 4.24
N LEU A 32 3.96 16.52 3.87
CA LEU A 32 4.62 16.73 2.59
C LEU A 32 4.35 15.62 1.57
N MET A 33 3.65 14.55 1.96
CA MET A 33 3.37 13.41 1.08
C MET A 33 2.01 13.58 0.40
N PRO A 34 1.95 13.68 -0.94
CA PRO A 34 0.67 13.67 -1.66
C PRO A 34 -0.12 12.41 -1.36
N ILE A 35 -1.45 12.55 -1.23
CA ILE A 35 -2.35 11.42 -1.01
C ILE A 35 -2.82 10.87 -2.35
N GLU A 36 -2.56 9.59 -2.59
CA GLU A 36 -3.12 8.84 -3.71
C GLU A 36 -4.44 8.18 -3.29
N HIS A 37 -5.52 8.64 -3.92
CA HIS A 37 -6.87 8.16 -3.67
C HIS A 37 -7.18 6.94 -4.54
N LEU A 38 -7.89 5.97 -3.97
CA LEU A 38 -8.40 4.83 -4.73
C LEU A 38 -9.34 5.30 -5.85
N THR A 39 -9.28 4.57 -6.96
CA THR A 39 -10.24 4.63 -8.04
C THR A 39 -10.88 3.26 -8.20
N PRO A 40 -12.08 3.14 -8.79
CA PRO A 40 -12.68 1.82 -9.05
C PRO A 40 -11.74 0.87 -9.81
N ALA A 41 -10.95 1.40 -10.74
CA ALA A 41 -9.97 0.60 -11.50
C ALA A 41 -8.82 0.05 -10.64
N MET A 42 -8.49 0.69 -9.51
CA MET A 42 -7.50 0.17 -8.55
C MET A 42 -8.12 -0.92 -7.68
N GLU A 43 -9.38 -0.77 -7.27
CA GLU A 43 -10.11 -1.78 -6.50
C GLU A 43 -10.31 -3.05 -7.32
N ASP A 44 -10.76 -2.92 -8.58
CA ASP A 44 -10.89 -4.05 -9.51
C ASP A 44 -9.55 -4.75 -9.75
N ARG A 45 -8.45 -3.97 -9.86
CA ARG A 45 -7.11 -4.52 -10.04
C ARG A 45 -6.62 -5.27 -8.81
N ALA A 46 -6.86 -4.76 -7.61
CA ALA A 46 -6.51 -5.45 -6.37
C ALA A 46 -7.23 -6.81 -6.27
N PHE A 47 -8.51 -6.86 -6.65
CA PHE A 47 -9.26 -8.11 -6.72
C PHE A 47 -8.70 -9.08 -7.77
N GLU A 48 -8.39 -8.59 -8.97
CA GLU A 48 -7.78 -9.40 -10.03
C GLU A 48 -6.47 -10.06 -9.55
N VAL A 49 -5.56 -9.27 -8.97
CA VAL A 49 -4.29 -9.76 -8.42
C VAL A 49 -4.53 -10.80 -7.32
N GLN A 50 -5.51 -10.57 -6.44
CA GLN A 50 -5.86 -11.55 -5.40
C GLN A 50 -6.29 -12.89 -6.00
N MET A 51 -7.08 -12.90 -7.08
CA MET A 51 -7.50 -14.14 -7.74
C MET A 51 -6.31 -14.84 -8.43
N LEU A 52 -5.41 -14.08 -9.05
CA LEU A 52 -4.19 -14.63 -9.65
C LEU A 52 -3.25 -15.24 -8.59
N LEU A 53 -3.20 -14.66 -7.38
CA LEU A 53 -2.53 -15.27 -6.23
C LEU A 53 -3.28 -16.50 -5.72
N ALA A 54 -4.61 -16.53 -5.81
CA ALA A 54 -5.44 -17.66 -5.38
C ALA A 54 -5.18 -18.88 -6.23
N ASP A 55 -5.04 -18.70 -7.55
CA ASP A 55 -4.68 -19.76 -8.49
C ASP A 55 -3.32 -20.41 -8.16
N ARG A 56 -2.44 -19.69 -7.46
CA ARG A 56 -1.14 -20.18 -6.97
C ARG A 56 -1.17 -20.63 -5.49
N GLY A 57 -2.32 -20.55 -4.82
CA GLY A 57 -2.45 -20.87 -3.40
C GLY A 57 -1.92 -19.80 -2.44
N HIS A 58 -1.65 -18.58 -2.92
CA HIS A 58 -1.01 -17.50 -2.15
C HIS A 58 -1.93 -16.33 -1.77
N HIS A 59 -3.22 -16.34 -2.14
CA HIS A 59 -4.16 -15.22 -1.88
C HIS A 59 -4.39 -14.83 -0.41
N ARG A 60 -3.88 -15.62 0.55
CA ARG A 60 -3.96 -15.35 1.99
C ARG A 60 -2.65 -14.84 2.59
N ALA A 61 -1.59 -14.75 1.79
CA ALA A 61 -0.34 -14.15 2.23
C ALA A 61 -0.49 -12.61 2.23
N PRO A 62 -0.59 -11.91 1.07
CA PRO A 62 -0.78 -10.47 1.10
C PRO A 62 -2.14 -10.09 1.70
N SER A 63 -2.12 -9.06 2.55
CA SER A 63 -3.34 -8.54 3.15
C SER A 63 -4.16 -7.72 2.14
N ILE A 64 -5.42 -7.42 2.50
CA ILE A 64 -6.27 -6.53 1.68
C ILE A 64 -5.61 -5.14 1.51
N PRO A 65 -5.06 -4.51 2.57
CA PRO A 65 -4.28 -3.30 2.42
C PRO A 65 -3.13 -3.41 1.41
N ASP A 66 -2.33 -4.48 1.47
CA ASP A 66 -1.18 -4.66 0.57
C ASP A 66 -1.61 -4.69 -0.90
N LEU A 67 -2.68 -5.42 -1.21
CA LEU A 67 -3.25 -5.50 -2.55
C LEU A 67 -3.73 -4.12 -3.05
N LEU A 68 -4.39 -3.34 -2.20
CA LEU A 68 -4.86 -2.01 -2.56
C LEU A 68 -3.71 -1.02 -2.74
N ILE A 69 -2.69 -1.06 -1.87
CA ILE A 69 -1.49 -0.22 -1.97
C ILE A 69 -0.72 -0.55 -3.25
N ALA A 70 -0.51 -1.84 -3.54
CA ALA A 70 0.17 -2.29 -4.74
C ALA A 70 -0.59 -1.87 -6.02
N ALA A 71 -1.91 -2.07 -6.06
CA ALA A 71 -2.74 -1.66 -7.19
C ALA A 71 -2.76 -0.13 -7.39
N THR A 72 -2.75 0.66 -6.30
CA THR A 72 -2.58 2.12 -6.39
C THR A 72 -1.26 2.47 -7.06
N ALA A 73 -0.14 1.92 -6.57
CA ALA A 73 1.18 2.21 -7.11
C ALA A 73 1.32 1.77 -8.58
N GLU A 74 0.82 0.59 -8.94
CA GLU A 74 0.83 0.08 -10.32
C GLU A 74 0.08 1.02 -11.26
N LYS A 75 -1.13 1.45 -10.91
CA LYS A 75 -1.98 2.28 -11.77
C LYS A 75 -1.47 3.69 -11.98
N VAL A 76 -0.74 4.24 -11.01
CA VAL A 76 -0.17 5.61 -11.09
C VAL A 76 1.32 5.64 -11.43
N GLY A 77 1.92 4.47 -11.70
CA GLY A 77 3.32 4.37 -12.14
C GLY A 77 4.34 4.70 -11.05
N LEU A 78 4.05 4.36 -9.79
CA LEU A 78 4.95 4.54 -8.66
C LEU A 78 5.58 3.20 -8.24
N THR A 79 6.73 3.30 -7.57
CA THR A 79 7.38 2.17 -6.89
C THR A 79 6.85 2.05 -5.48
N VAL A 80 6.50 0.82 -5.06
CA VAL A 80 6.12 0.56 -3.67
C VAL A 80 7.38 0.51 -2.82
N LEU A 81 7.43 1.29 -1.72
CA LEU A 81 8.45 1.13 -0.70
C LEU A 81 7.90 0.24 0.42
N ALA A 82 8.46 -0.94 0.61
CA ALA A 82 7.94 -1.97 1.51
C ALA A 82 8.96 -2.41 2.57
N VAL A 83 8.46 -2.86 3.71
CA VAL A 83 9.23 -3.63 4.72
C VAL A 83 8.75 -5.09 4.77
N ASP A 84 7.63 -5.38 4.10
CA ASP A 84 7.01 -6.71 4.05
C ASP A 84 7.29 -7.39 2.71
N LYS A 85 7.72 -8.64 2.77
CA LYS A 85 8.00 -9.51 1.62
C LYS A 85 6.73 -9.90 0.84
N ASP A 86 5.55 -9.69 1.41
CA ASP A 86 4.29 -10.00 0.70
C ASP A 86 4.11 -9.12 -0.56
N PHE A 87 4.78 -7.97 -0.63
CA PHE A 87 4.86 -7.17 -1.86
C PHE A 87 5.70 -7.83 -2.96
N ASP A 88 6.66 -8.70 -2.62
CA ASP A 88 7.39 -9.49 -3.62
C ASP A 88 6.45 -10.48 -4.30
N LEU A 89 5.57 -11.14 -3.54
CA LEU A 89 4.56 -12.05 -4.09
C LEU A 89 3.60 -11.33 -5.04
N ILE A 90 3.22 -10.10 -4.71
CA ILE A 90 2.40 -9.26 -5.61
C ILE A 90 3.19 -8.90 -6.87
N ALA A 91 4.46 -8.49 -6.72
CA ALA A 91 5.33 -8.12 -7.84
C ALA A 91 5.61 -9.29 -8.79
N GLU A 92 5.68 -10.53 -8.30
CA GLU A 92 5.76 -11.73 -9.15
C GLU A 92 4.55 -11.87 -10.10
N ILE A 93 3.38 -11.36 -9.71
CA ILE A 93 2.17 -11.36 -10.54
C ILE A 93 2.15 -10.17 -11.50
N THR A 94 2.43 -8.97 -10.99
CA THR A 94 2.18 -7.72 -11.72
C THR A 94 3.40 -7.21 -12.50
N GLY A 95 4.60 -7.65 -12.12
CA GLY A 95 5.87 -7.10 -12.61
C GLY A 95 6.13 -5.65 -12.17
N GLN A 96 5.36 -5.13 -11.21
CA GLN A 96 5.50 -3.76 -10.74
C GLN A 96 6.78 -3.57 -9.91
N PRO A 97 7.37 -2.37 -9.91
CA PRO A 97 8.55 -2.10 -9.10
C PRO A 97 8.21 -2.05 -7.61
N VAL A 98 9.01 -2.76 -6.81
CA VAL A 98 9.02 -2.75 -5.35
C VAL A 98 10.45 -2.51 -4.88
N GLU A 99 10.61 -1.62 -3.91
CA GLU A 99 11.86 -1.34 -3.22
C GLU A 99 11.70 -1.75 -1.75
N MET A 100 12.58 -2.64 -1.29
CA MET A 100 12.60 -3.07 0.11
C MET A 100 13.44 -2.10 0.93
N LEU A 101 12.85 -1.54 1.99
CA LEU A 101 13.54 -0.63 2.89
C LEU A 101 14.45 -1.42 3.84
N GLU A 102 15.76 -1.17 3.75
CA GLU A 102 16.73 -1.69 4.72
C GLU A 102 16.62 -0.89 6.03
N LEU A 103 16.16 -1.55 7.09
CA LEU A 103 16.18 -0.99 8.44
C LEU A 103 17.59 -1.19 9.03
N VAL A 104 18.37 -0.11 9.08
CA VAL A 104 19.71 -0.06 9.69
C VAL A 104 19.62 0.25 11.18
#